data_AF-A0A2Z4W918-F1
#
_entry.id   AF-A0A2Z4W918-F1
#
_cell.length_a   1.000
_cell.length_b   1.000
_cell.length_c   1.000
_cell.angle_alpha   90.00
_cell.angle_beta   90.00
_cell.angle_gamma   90.00
#
_symmetry.space_group_name_H-M   'P 1'
#
loop_
_entity.id
_entity.type
_entity.pdbx_description
1 polymer ?
#
loop_
_entity_poly.entity_id
_entity_poly.type
_entity_poly.pdbx_seq_one_letter_code
_entity_poly.pdbx_strand_id
1 'polypeptide(L)'
;MKINEFIPNQTIDMLNKATSKTDIDQKENSKQFTSILKEELNNVNDKQVQNQQMLQKYINGGDVDMHDLMISSQEAKLSLQLAVEVRNKLVDAYNELNRMQL
;
A
#
# COMPACT_ATOMS: atom_id res chain seq x y z
N MET A 1 -61.38 1.59 23.59
CA MET A 1 -60.00 2.04 23.89
C MET A 1 -59.25 0.86 24.46
N LYS A 2 -58.27 0.27 23.74
CA LYS A 2 -56.96 -0.24 24.22
C LYS A 2 -56.14 -0.66 22.98
N ILE A 3 -55.41 0.31 22.41
CA ILE A 3 -53.94 0.43 22.31
C ILE A 3 -53.24 -0.69 21.53
N ASN A 4 -52.67 -0.28 20.39
CA ASN A 4 -51.87 -1.04 19.45
C ASN A 4 -50.62 -1.63 20.15
N GLU A 5 -50.48 -2.95 20.16
CA GLU A 5 -49.30 -3.63 20.71
C GLU A 5 -48.10 -3.42 19.78
N PHE A 6 -47.13 -2.64 20.25
CA PHE A 6 -45.87 -2.37 19.57
C PHE A 6 -45.03 -3.66 19.55
N ILE A 7 -44.72 -4.18 18.35
CA ILE A 7 -43.72 -5.23 18.17
C ILE A 7 -42.33 -4.57 18.15
N PRO A 8 -41.36 -5.02 18.98
CA PRO A 8 -40.06 -4.37 19.12
C PRO A 8 -39.20 -4.49 17.84
N ASN A 9 -38.53 -3.38 17.49
CA ASN A 9 -37.66 -3.16 16.33
C ASN A 9 -36.36 -4.00 16.31
N GLN A 10 -36.27 -5.06 17.12
CA GLN A 10 -35.03 -5.81 17.36
C GLN A 10 -34.55 -6.59 16.13
N THR A 11 -35.46 -7.03 15.26
CA THR A 11 -35.10 -7.73 14.02
C THR A 11 -34.46 -6.79 12.98
N ILE A 12 -34.83 -5.51 12.98
CA ILE A 12 -34.31 -4.50 12.03
C ILE A 12 -32.90 -4.07 12.42
N ASP A 13 -32.62 -3.95 13.72
CA ASP A 13 -31.27 -3.62 14.21
C ASP A 13 -30.26 -4.74 13.93
N MET A 14 -30.67 -6.01 13.93
CA MET A 14 -29.81 -7.13 13.56
C MET A 14 -29.47 -7.15 12.06
N LEU A 15 -30.40 -6.74 11.20
CA LEU A 15 -30.19 -6.62 9.75
C LEU A 15 -29.24 -5.46 9.40
N ASN A 16 -29.32 -4.33 10.12
CA ASN A 16 -28.44 -3.17 9.96
C ASN A 16 -27.01 -3.43 10.49
N LYS A 17 -26.88 -4.24 11.55
CA LYS A 17 -25.58 -4.65 12.08
C LYS A 17 -24.83 -5.64 11.17
N ALA A 18 -25.55 -6.41 10.35
CA ALA A 18 -24.96 -7.31 9.36
C ALA A 18 -24.43 -6.54 8.13
N THR A 19 -25.09 -5.45 7.70
CA THR A 19 -24.61 -4.60 6.61
C THR A 19 -23.46 -3.69 7.04
N SER A 20 -23.43 -3.25 8.30
CA SER A 20 -22.38 -2.34 8.81
C SER A 20 -21.02 -3.00 9.07
N LYS A 21 -20.95 -4.33 9.21
CA LYS A 21 -19.68 -5.04 9.46
C LYS A 21 -18.80 -5.15 8.21
N THR A 22 -19.40 -5.26 7.03
CA THR A 22 -18.67 -5.41 5.77
C THR A 22 -17.91 -4.14 5.37
N ASP A 23 -18.45 -2.95 5.66
CA ASP A 23 -17.80 -1.66 5.34
C ASP A 23 -16.59 -1.33 6.23
N ILE A 24 -16.59 -1.79 7.49
CA ILE A 24 -15.49 -1.51 8.43
C ILE A 24 -14.26 -2.36 8.08
N ASP A 25 -14.44 -3.64 7.73
CA ASP A 25 -13.36 -4.52 7.28
C ASP A 25 -12.70 -4.02 5.97
N GLN A 26 -13.48 -3.50 5.03
CA GLN A 26 -12.96 -2.99 3.76
C GLN A 26 -12.11 -1.72 3.94
N LYS A 27 -12.51 -0.85 4.88
CA LYS A 27 -11.78 0.38 5.21
C LYS A 27 -10.50 0.12 6.00
N GLU A 28 -10.43 -0.96 6.78
CA GLU A 28 -9.22 -1.39 7.48
C GLU A 28 -8.21 -2.00 6.49
N ASN A 29 -8.66 -2.90 5.61
CA ASN A 29 -7.81 -3.53 4.59
C ASN A 29 -7.20 -2.51 3.61
N SER A 30 -7.94 -1.49 3.20
CA SER A 30 -7.43 -0.42 2.31
C SER A 30 -6.36 0.46 2.98
N LYS A 31 -6.52 0.74 4.29
CA LYS A 31 -5.48 1.42 5.08
C LYS A 31 -4.23 0.55 5.22
N GLN A 32 -4.40 -0.76 5.43
CA GLN A 32 -3.30 -1.71 5.54
C GLN A 32 -2.50 -1.78 4.24
N PHE A 33 -3.15 -1.89 3.08
CA PHE A 33 -2.48 -1.87 1.78
C PHE A 33 -1.71 -0.56 1.55
N THR A 34 -2.33 0.59 1.83
CA THR A 34 -1.69 1.90 1.67
C THR A 34 -0.47 2.03 2.58
N SER A 35 -0.53 1.49 3.80
CA SER A 35 0.58 1.49 4.74
C SER A 35 1.75 0.65 4.22
N ILE A 36 1.48 -0.58 3.75
CA ILE A 36 2.50 -1.47 3.19
C ILE A 36 3.13 -0.83 1.95
N LEU A 37 2.32 -0.29 1.03
CA LEU A 37 2.83 0.38 -0.17
C LEU A 37 3.74 1.56 0.20
N LYS A 38 3.36 2.36 1.21
CA LYS A 38 4.18 3.46 1.69
C LYS A 38 5.49 2.99 2.31
N GLU A 39 5.45 1.92 3.11
CA GLU A 39 6.63 1.30 3.71
C GLU A 39 7.59 0.78 2.62
N GLU A 40 7.08 0.08 1.62
CA GLU A 40 7.91 -0.41 0.51
C GLU A 40 8.48 0.73 -0.35
N LEU A 41 7.72 1.81 -0.58
CA LEU A 41 8.28 2.98 -1.26
C LEU A 41 9.40 3.65 -0.46
N ASN A 42 9.27 3.72 0.87
CA ASN A 42 10.36 4.19 1.73
C ASN A 42 11.55 3.24 1.65
N ASN A 43 11.34 1.93 1.65
CA ASN A 43 12.40 0.93 1.48
C ASN A 43 13.16 1.10 0.15
N VAL A 44 12.45 1.37 -0.96
CA VAL A 44 13.11 1.68 -2.24
C VAL A 44 13.98 2.94 -2.13
N ASN A 45 13.47 4.00 -1.48
CA ASN A 45 14.24 5.21 -1.25
C ASN A 45 15.48 4.95 -0.36
N ASP A 46 15.32 4.17 0.70
CA ASP A 46 16.42 3.83 1.60
C ASP A 46 17.52 3.04 0.87
N LYS A 47 17.16 2.10 0.00
CA LYS A 47 18.12 1.39 -0.86
C LYS A 47 18.87 2.34 -1.80
N GLN A 48 18.20 3.33 -2.36
CA GLN A 48 18.86 4.36 -3.19
C GLN A 48 19.84 5.21 -2.39
N VAL A 49 19.42 5.67 -1.21
CA VAL A 49 20.27 6.47 -0.31
C VAL A 49 21.48 5.66 0.15
N GLN A 50 21.29 4.39 0.53
CA GLN A 50 22.39 3.50 0.90
C GLN A 50 23.37 3.31 -0.26
N ASN A 51 22.89 3.08 -1.48
CA ASN A 51 23.75 2.95 -2.64
C ASN A 51 24.57 4.22 -2.89
N GLN A 52 23.94 5.41 -2.79
CA GLN A 52 24.63 6.69 -2.91
C GLN A 52 25.69 6.87 -1.83
N GLN A 53 25.41 6.49 -0.58
CA GLN A 53 26.39 6.54 0.51
C GLN A 53 27.57 5.61 0.26
N MET A 54 27.33 4.38 -0.21
CA MET A 54 28.38 3.44 -0.58
C MET A 54 29.24 3.97 -1.73
N LEU A 55 28.61 4.57 -2.74
CA LEU A 55 29.30 5.20 -3.87
C LEU A 55 30.21 6.34 -3.39
N GLN A 56 29.70 7.22 -2.52
CA GLN A 56 30.48 8.33 -1.97
C GLN A 56 31.67 7.82 -1.15
N LYS A 57 31.46 6.81 -0.31
CA LYS A 57 32.55 6.18 0.46
C LYS A 57 33.60 5.55 -0.45
N TYR A 58 33.18 4.86 -1.50
CA TYR A 58 34.07 4.25 -2.49
C TYR A 58 34.92 5.30 -3.22
N ILE A 59 34.30 6.38 -3.73
CA ILE A 59 35.01 7.47 -4.42
C ILE A 59 36.01 8.17 -3.50
N ASN A 60 35.68 8.29 -2.21
CA ASN A 60 36.55 8.89 -1.20
C ASN A 60 37.71 7.96 -0.76
N GLY A 61 37.86 6.78 -1.38
CA GLY A 61 38.90 5.81 -1.04
C GLY A 61 38.63 5.04 0.26
N GLY A 62 37.37 4.99 0.70
CA GLY A 62 36.95 4.23 1.86
C GLY A 62 36.90 2.71 1.59
N ASP A 63 36.79 1.95 2.67
CA ASP A 63 36.72 0.49 2.68
C ASP A 63 35.33 -0.02 2.24
N VAL A 64 35.01 0.16 0.96
CA VAL A 64 33.81 -0.39 0.33
C VAL A 64 34.26 -1.23 -0.86
N ASP A 65 33.87 -2.50 -0.89
CA ASP A 65 34.16 -3.34 -2.05
C ASP A 65 33.33 -2.87 -3.25
N MET A 66 33.98 -2.80 -4.41
CA MET A 66 33.32 -2.48 -5.67
C MET A 66 32.19 -3.48 -5.98
N HIS A 67 32.36 -4.75 -5.62
CA HIS A 67 31.36 -5.79 -5.82
C HIS A 67 30.08 -5.49 -5.04
N ASP A 68 30.20 -5.12 -3.77
CA ASP A 68 29.05 -4.79 -2.91
C ASP A 68 28.35 -3.52 -3.41
N LEU A 69 29.10 -2.52 -3.89
CA LEU A 69 28.54 -1.34 -4.53
C LEU A 69 27.74 -1.69 -5.78
N MET A 70 28.26 -2.59 -6.63
CA MET A 70 27.56 -3.05 -7.83
C MET A 70 26.27 -3.80 -7.47
N ILE A 71 26.31 -4.70 -6.48
CA ILE A 71 25.13 -5.43 -6.00
C ILE A 71 24.08 -4.43 -5.50
N SER A 72 24.47 -3.56 -4.58
CA SER A 72 23.58 -2.52 -4.02
C SER A 72 22.95 -1.66 -5.12
N SER A 73 23.73 -1.30 -6.15
CA SER A 73 23.24 -0.48 -7.27
C SER A 73 22.20 -1.23 -8.09
N GLN A 74 22.46 -2.51 -8.37
CA GLN A 74 21.54 -3.35 -9.12
C GLN A 74 20.25 -3.61 -8.33
N GLU A 75 20.34 -3.83 -7.02
CA GLU A 75 19.18 -3.99 -6.14
C GLU A 75 18.32 -2.73 -6.08
N ALA A 76 18.95 -1.56 -5.90
CA ALA A 76 18.25 -0.27 -5.89
C ALA A 76 17.55 -0.01 -7.22
N LYS A 77 18.22 -0.30 -8.35
CA LYS A 77 17.65 -0.15 -9.69
C LYS A 77 16.46 -1.08 -9.91
N LEU A 78 16.58 -2.36 -9.59
CA LEU A 78 15.51 -3.34 -9.76
C LEU A 78 14.31 -2.98 -8.86
N SER A 79 14.57 -2.58 -7.62
CA SER A 79 13.53 -2.16 -6.68
C SER A 79 12.76 -0.94 -7.19
N LEU A 80 13.45 0.04 -7.78
CA LEU A 80 12.81 1.19 -8.41
C LEU A 80 11.96 0.78 -9.62
N GLN A 81 12.47 -0.09 -10.48
CA GLN A 81 11.72 -0.59 -11.63
C GLN A 81 10.42 -1.27 -11.19
N LEU A 82 10.49 -2.12 -10.16
CA LEU A 82 9.31 -2.74 -9.58
C LEU A 82 8.32 -1.70 -9.06
N ALA A 83 8.79 -0.68 -8.33
CA ALA A 83 7.92 0.39 -7.82
C ALA A 83 7.21 1.16 -8.94
N VAL A 84 7.88 1.41 -10.07
CA VAL A 84 7.27 2.04 -11.25
C VAL A 84 6.20 1.15 -11.86
N GLU A 85 6.44 -0.15 -11.99
CA GLU A 85 5.44 -1.10 -12.49
C GLU A 85 4.20 -1.15 -11.58
N VAL A 86 4.40 -1.20 -10.27
CA VAL A 86 3.29 -1.14 -9.30
C VAL A 86 2.52 0.16 -9.44
N ARG A 87 3.20 1.30 -9.54
CA ARG A 87 2.56 2.61 -9.78
C ARG A 87 1.70 2.59 -11.05
N ASN A 88 2.23 2.06 -12.15
CA ASN A 88 1.51 1.98 -13.42
C ASN A 88 0.24 1.12 -13.27
N LYS A 89 0.35 -0.05 -12.64
CA LYS A 89 -0.80 -0.93 -12.39
C LYS A 89 -1.87 -0.30 -11.52
N LEU A 90 -1.49 0.51 -10.52
CA LEU A 90 -2.46 1.25 -9.71
C LEU A 90 -3.20 2.33 -10.50
N VAL A 91 -2.50 3.05 -11.38
CA VAL A 91 -3.11 4.03 -12.27
C VAL A 91 -4.05 3.35 -13.26
N ASP A 92 -3.63 2.22 -13.85
CA ASP A 92 -4.46 1.42 -14.74
C ASP A 92 -5.73 0.93 -14.04
N ALA A 93 -5.61 0.38 -12.83
CA ALA A 93 -6.75 -0.08 -12.04
C ALA A 93 -7.73 1.06 -11.73
N TYR A 94 -7.22 2.25 -11.37
CA TYR A 94 -8.06 3.43 -11.17
C TYR A 94 -8.81 3.81 -12.46
N ASN A 95 -8.12 3.83 -13.60
CA ASN A 95 -8.73 4.14 -14.88
C ASN A 95 -9.79 3.12 -15.30
N GLU A 96 -9.57 1.83 -15.03
CA GLU A 96 -10.51 0.76 -15.33
C GLU A 96 -11.80 0.87 -14.51
N LEU A 97 -11.68 1.14 -13.21
CA LEU A 97 -12.85 1.36 -12.34
C LEU A 97 -13.71 2.54 -12.81
N ASN A 98 -13.07 3.62 -13.29
CA ASN A 98 -13.79 4.76 -13.88
C ASN A 98 -14.50 4.40 -15.19
N ARG A 99 -13.92 3.52 -16.02
CA ARG A 99 -14.53 3.06 -17.27
C ARG A 99 -15.72 2.13 -17.03
N MET A 100 -15.72 1.34 -15.95
CA MET A 100 -16.84 0.47 -15.60
C MET A 100 -18.09 1.22 -15.11
N GLN A 101 -17.94 2.46 -14.63
CA GLN A 101 -19.04 3.26 -14.06
C GLN A 101 -19.74 4.18 -15.08
N LEU A 102 -19.22 4.27 -16.31
CA LEU A 102 -19.88 4.98 -17.43
C LEU A 102 -20.82 4.06 -18.21
#